data_AF-A0A3D4NE69-F1
#
_entry.id   AF-A0A3D4NE69-F1
#
_cell.length_a   1.000
_cell.length_b   1.000
_cell.length_c   1.000
_cell.angle_alpha   90.00
_cell.angle_beta   90.00
_cell.angle_gamma   90.00
#
_symmetry.space_group_name_H-M   'P 1'
#
loop_
_entity.id
_entity.type
_entity.pdbx_description
1 polymer ?
#
loop_
_entity_poly.entity_id
_entity_poly.type
_entity_poly.pdbx_seq_one_letter_code
_entity_poly.pdbx_strand_id
1 'polypeptide(L)'
;MTPTATATNTPLPTNTPQPQPTAKPLPTNAPEDGLPSSYQISGVNGHGQSYNLSCESRAAADWAAFYGVSLSENSIQSALPITDNPETGFVGDVNGTWGQIPPNDYGVHANPIASILSSNGVSANASKAVSLTELRRQIASGNPVLVWVVGAVWGGSPVSYTASDGSTTTVAYYEHVVILTGYDETGFNIVDGYSTYWRSNSSFSSSFGALNNMAITH
;
A
#
# COMPACT_ATOMS: atom_id res chain seq x y z
N MET A 1 -36.57 -37.00 -22.66
CA MET A 1 -35.10 -36.95 -22.49
C MET A 1 -34.81 -35.71 -21.66
N THR A 2 -34.29 -35.90 -20.46
CA THR A 2 -34.04 -34.82 -19.49
C THR A 2 -32.56 -34.45 -19.57
N PRO A 3 -32.19 -33.18 -19.81
CA PRO A 3 -30.78 -32.81 -19.88
C PRO A 3 -30.12 -32.87 -18.49
N THR A 4 -29.02 -33.63 -18.42
CA THR A 4 -28.12 -33.75 -17.28
C THR A 4 -27.33 -32.45 -17.10
N ALA A 5 -27.37 -31.87 -15.90
CA ALA A 5 -26.55 -30.71 -15.56
C ALA A 5 -25.07 -31.12 -15.41
N THR A 6 -24.19 -30.49 -16.20
CA THR A 6 -22.74 -30.62 -16.07
C THR A 6 -22.26 -29.77 -14.90
N ALA A 7 -21.60 -30.38 -13.92
CA ALA A 7 -20.97 -29.68 -12.81
C ALA A 7 -19.69 -28.97 -13.29
N THR A 8 -19.67 -27.64 -13.26
CA THR A 8 -18.48 -26.83 -13.48
C THR A 8 -17.64 -26.82 -12.21
N ASN A 9 -16.43 -27.39 -12.26
CA ASN A 9 -15.46 -27.28 -11.19
C ASN A 9 -14.98 -25.82 -11.13
N THR A 10 -15.40 -25.09 -10.10
CA THR A 10 -14.88 -23.74 -9.80
C THR A 10 -13.56 -23.92 -9.05
N PRO A 11 -12.43 -23.35 -9.53
CA PRO A 11 -11.17 -23.42 -8.80
C PRO A 11 -11.30 -22.76 -7.42
N LEU A 12 -10.78 -23.42 -6.40
CA LEU A 12 -10.78 -22.97 -5.02
C LEU A 12 -9.88 -21.72 -4.88
N PRO A 13 -10.26 -20.69 -4.10
CA PRO A 13 -9.42 -19.53 -3.84
C PRO A 13 -8.03 -19.94 -3.34
N THR A 14 -7.00 -19.36 -3.95
CA THR A 14 -5.60 -19.55 -3.57
C THR A 14 -5.39 -18.98 -2.17
N ASN A 15 -4.92 -19.80 -1.22
CA ASN A 15 -4.53 -19.34 0.12
C ASN A 15 -3.35 -18.37 0.00
N THR A 16 -3.61 -17.07 0.04
CA THR A 16 -2.57 -16.05 0.25
C THR A 16 -1.92 -16.32 1.61
N PRO A 17 -0.58 -16.48 1.71
CA PRO A 17 0.10 -16.70 2.98
C PRO A 17 -0.19 -15.56 3.96
N GLN A 18 -0.79 -15.88 5.11
CA GLN A 18 -1.01 -14.90 6.17
C GLN A 18 0.34 -14.39 6.70
N PRO A 19 0.49 -13.08 6.95
CA PRO A 19 1.74 -12.52 7.47
C PRO A 19 2.15 -13.22 8.77
N GLN A 20 3.33 -13.85 8.77
CA GLN A 20 3.87 -14.49 9.96
C GLN A 20 4.42 -13.41 10.93
N PRO A 21 4.10 -13.48 12.23
CA PRO A 21 4.70 -12.58 13.22
C PRO A 21 6.22 -12.80 13.26
N THR A 22 6.99 -11.74 13.03
CA THR A 22 8.43 -11.75 13.28
C THR A 22 8.66 -11.28 14.72
N ALA A 23 9.50 -11.98 15.48
CA ALA A 23 9.85 -11.54 16.82
C ALA A 23 10.63 -10.22 16.77
N LYS A 24 10.14 -9.21 17.51
CA LYS A 24 10.78 -7.89 17.62
C LYS A 24 12.08 -8.01 18.43
N PRO A 25 13.24 -7.57 17.89
CA PRO A 25 14.48 -7.50 18.66
C PRO A 25 14.37 -6.50 19.83
N LEU A 26 15.17 -6.71 20.89
CA LEU A 26 15.22 -5.81 22.03
C LEU A 26 15.96 -4.50 21.66
N PRO A 27 15.45 -3.31 22.05
CA PRO A 27 16.11 -2.04 21.73
C PRO A 27 17.51 -1.96 22.36
N THR A 28 18.47 -1.36 21.66
CA THR A 28 19.87 -1.34 22.09
C THR A 28 20.50 0.06 22.13
N ASN A 29 19.94 1.11 21.51
CA ASN A 29 20.45 2.49 21.62
C ASN A 29 19.38 3.56 21.32
N ALA A 30 19.49 4.73 21.97
CA ALA A 30 18.65 5.89 21.65
C ALA A 30 18.87 6.36 20.19
N PRO A 31 17.82 6.72 19.43
CA PRO A 31 17.96 7.18 18.04
C PRO A 31 18.78 8.46 17.90
N GLU A 32 19.66 8.51 16.90
CA GLU A 32 20.45 9.71 16.56
C GLU A 32 19.61 10.81 15.88
N ASP A 33 18.42 10.48 15.39
CA ASP A 33 17.52 11.39 14.64
C ASP A 33 16.73 12.35 15.55
N GLY A 34 16.89 12.26 16.87
CA GLY A 34 16.17 13.08 17.86
C GLY A 34 14.69 12.72 18.03
N LEU A 35 14.22 11.64 17.38
CA LEU A 35 12.88 11.12 17.54
C LEU A 35 12.80 10.14 18.74
N PRO A 36 11.61 9.88 19.31
CA PRO A 36 11.42 8.81 20.28
C PRO A 36 11.91 7.46 19.73
N SER A 37 12.45 6.58 20.58
CA SER A 37 12.90 5.23 20.19
C SER A 37 11.79 4.33 19.67
N SER A 38 10.54 4.64 20.01
CA SER A 38 9.36 4.06 19.41
C SER A 38 8.18 5.00 19.51
N TYR A 39 7.24 4.87 18.58
CA TYR A 39 5.97 5.58 18.60
C TYR A 39 4.89 4.71 17.96
N GLN A 40 3.67 4.77 18.47
CA GLN A 40 2.52 4.07 17.90
C GLN A 40 1.32 5.01 17.90
N ILE A 41 0.77 5.22 16.71
CA ILE A 41 -0.50 5.91 16.50
C ILE A 41 -1.63 4.93 16.84
N SER A 42 -2.61 5.41 17.60
CA SER A 42 -3.87 4.71 17.86
C SER A 42 -4.97 5.28 16.96
N GLY A 43 -6.03 4.51 16.71
CA GLY A 43 -7.22 4.98 15.99
C GLY A 43 -7.22 4.78 14.48
N VAL A 44 -6.13 4.28 13.89
CA VAL A 44 -6.15 3.79 12.49
C VAL A 44 -6.83 2.42 12.47
N ASN A 45 -7.96 2.31 11.77
CA ASN A 45 -8.73 1.08 11.65
C ASN A 45 -8.75 0.60 10.20
N GLY A 46 -8.16 -0.56 9.94
CA GLY A 46 -8.06 -1.13 8.61
C GLY A 46 -9.25 -2.02 8.26
N HIS A 47 -9.62 -2.04 6.98
CA HIS A 47 -10.68 -2.88 6.43
C HIS A 47 -10.17 -3.69 5.23
N GLY A 48 -10.74 -4.86 5.02
CA GLY A 48 -10.48 -5.65 3.82
C GLY A 48 -10.98 -4.93 2.56
N GLN A 49 -10.20 -5.02 1.50
CA GLN A 49 -10.57 -4.49 0.19
C GLN A 49 -11.73 -5.28 -0.44
N SER A 50 -12.53 -4.60 -1.25
CA SER A 50 -13.74 -5.14 -1.88
C SER A 50 -13.46 -5.85 -3.20
N TYR A 51 -12.36 -5.53 -3.86
CA TYR A 51 -11.94 -6.08 -5.15
C TYR A 51 -10.52 -6.64 -5.09
N ASN A 52 -10.06 -7.34 -6.13
CA ASN A 52 -8.72 -7.95 -6.13
C ASN A 52 -7.59 -6.91 -6.19
N LEU A 53 -7.82 -5.78 -6.86
CA LEU A 53 -6.84 -4.72 -7.11
C LEU A 53 -7.36 -3.36 -6.63
N SER A 54 -7.87 -3.29 -5.41
CA SER A 54 -8.34 -2.04 -4.81
C SER A 54 -7.65 -1.73 -3.48
N CYS A 55 -6.44 -2.26 -3.27
CA CYS A 55 -5.69 -2.08 -2.03
C CYS A 55 -5.38 -0.61 -1.76
N GLU A 56 -5.05 0.17 -2.78
CA GLU A 56 -4.73 1.59 -2.70
C GLU A 56 -5.97 2.39 -2.31
N SER A 57 -7.10 2.13 -2.99
CA SER A 57 -8.39 2.76 -2.69
C SER A 57 -8.88 2.41 -1.29
N ARG A 58 -8.67 1.17 -0.84
CA ARG A 58 -9.05 0.71 0.50
C ARG A 58 -8.19 1.34 1.59
N ALA A 59 -6.88 1.28 1.45
CA ALA A 59 -5.95 1.89 2.40
C ALA A 59 -6.14 3.42 2.47
N ALA A 60 -6.39 4.07 1.33
CA ALA A 60 -6.68 5.50 1.29
C ALA A 60 -8.00 5.86 1.99
N ALA A 61 -9.04 5.03 1.88
CA ALA A 61 -10.29 5.22 2.60
C ALA A 61 -10.10 5.14 4.12
N ASP A 62 -9.35 4.14 4.59
CA ASP A 62 -9.06 3.96 6.02
C ASP A 62 -8.17 5.09 6.57
N TRP A 63 -7.21 5.54 5.75
CA TRP A 63 -6.35 6.68 6.06
C TRP A 63 -7.11 8.02 6.10
N ALA A 64 -8.02 8.27 5.16
CA ALA A 64 -8.89 9.45 5.19
C ALA A 64 -9.80 9.46 6.43
N ALA A 65 -10.32 8.28 6.82
CA ALA A 65 -11.17 8.13 7.99
C ALA A 65 -10.43 8.46 9.30
N PHE A 66 -9.12 8.19 9.39
CA PHE A 66 -8.29 8.61 10.52
C PHE A 66 -8.30 10.14 10.72
N TYR A 67 -8.36 10.90 9.61
CA TYR A 67 -8.49 12.36 9.63
C TYR A 67 -9.94 12.85 9.72
N GLY A 68 -10.90 11.97 9.96
CA GLY A 68 -12.31 12.31 10.08
C GLY A 68 -13.01 12.61 8.74
N VAL A 69 -12.38 12.30 7.60
CA VAL A 69 -12.97 12.46 6.27
C VAL A 69 -13.58 11.12 5.83
N SER A 70 -14.89 11.15 5.55
CA SER A 70 -15.61 9.97 5.08
C SER A 70 -15.48 9.85 3.56
N LEU A 71 -14.59 8.95 3.12
CA LEU A 71 -14.37 8.64 1.72
C LEU A 71 -14.35 7.12 1.55
N SER A 72 -15.23 6.57 0.71
CA SER A 72 -15.30 5.11 0.53
C SER A 72 -14.32 4.64 -0.55
N GLU A 73 -13.79 3.42 -0.41
CA GLU A 73 -12.97 2.75 -1.44
C GLU A 73 -13.61 2.83 -2.82
N ASN A 74 -14.91 2.54 -2.94
CA ASN A 74 -15.59 2.59 -4.24
C ASN A 74 -15.58 4.00 -4.83
N SER A 75 -15.70 5.04 -4.00
CA SER A 75 -15.65 6.43 -4.46
C SER A 75 -14.25 6.81 -4.92
N ILE A 76 -13.20 6.36 -4.22
CA ILE A 76 -11.81 6.57 -4.62
C ILE A 76 -11.52 5.83 -5.91
N GLN A 77 -11.83 4.53 -5.96
CA GLN A 77 -11.59 3.68 -7.12
C GLN A 77 -12.29 4.21 -8.37
N SER A 78 -13.56 4.63 -8.25
CA SER A 78 -14.33 5.15 -9.39
C SER A 78 -13.87 6.53 -9.85
N ALA A 79 -13.16 7.28 -9.01
CA ALA A 79 -12.62 8.59 -9.34
C ALA A 79 -11.25 8.51 -10.03
N LEU A 80 -10.59 7.35 -10.01
CA LEU A 80 -9.31 7.15 -10.69
C LEU A 80 -9.50 7.19 -12.22
N PRO A 81 -8.68 7.97 -12.95
CA PRO A 81 -8.56 7.80 -14.39
C PRO A 81 -8.10 6.37 -14.71
N ILE A 82 -8.58 5.79 -15.81
CA ILE A 82 -8.06 4.52 -16.32
C ILE A 82 -7.02 4.84 -17.40
N THR A 83 -5.78 4.39 -17.20
CA THR A 83 -4.66 4.63 -18.13
C THR A 83 -3.75 3.41 -18.19
N ASP A 84 -2.74 3.41 -19.05
CA ASP A 84 -1.65 2.42 -19.01
C ASP A 84 -0.48 2.85 -18.12
N ASN A 85 -0.53 4.04 -17.54
CA ASN A 85 0.52 4.62 -16.70
C ASN A 85 0.07 4.73 -15.24
N PRO A 86 0.65 3.94 -14.30
CA PRO A 86 0.20 3.97 -12.91
C PRO A 86 0.44 5.31 -12.21
N GLU A 87 1.31 6.18 -12.76
CA GLU A 87 1.51 7.55 -12.24
C GLU A 87 0.33 8.48 -12.48
N THR A 88 -0.53 8.18 -13.45
CA THR A 88 -1.61 9.08 -13.91
C THR A 88 -2.99 8.45 -13.77
N GLY A 89 -3.09 7.13 -13.61
CA GLY A 89 -4.36 6.46 -13.36
C GLY A 89 -4.19 4.98 -13.02
N PHE A 90 -5.32 4.32 -12.79
CA PHE A 90 -5.39 2.89 -12.54
C PHE A 90 -5.13 2.09 -13.83
N VAL A 91 -4.24 1.09 -13.74
CA VAL A 91 -3.86 0.23 -14.85
C VAL A 91 -4.50 -1.14 -14.71
N GLY A 92 -5.40 -1.46 -15.65
CA GLY A 92 -6.09 -2.75 -15.76
C GLY A 92 -7.51 -2.77 -15.20
N ASP A 93 -8.02 -3.98 -14.95
CA ASP A 93 -9.32 -4.22 -14.31
C ASP A 93 -9.16 -4.38 -12.80
N VAL A 94 -9.98 -3.69 -12.00
CA VAL A 94 -9.99 -3.79 -10.53
C VAL A 94 -10.30 -5.22 -10.04
N ASN A 95 -10.99 -6.03 -10.86
CA ASN A 95 -11.27 -7.45 -10.61
C ASN A 95 -10.19 -8.39 -11.19
N GLY A 96 -9.14 -7.82 -11.76
CA GLY A 96 -8.06 -8.51 -12.43
C GLY A 96 -7.26 -9.45 -11.54
N THR A 97 -6.26 -10.08 -12.14
CA THR A 97 -5.38 -11.00 -11.41
C THR A 97 -4.34 -10.20 -10.65
N TRP A 98 -4.30 -10.34 -9.33
CA TRP A 98 -3.28 -9.66 -8.52
C TRP A 98 -1.86 -10.15 -8.83
N GLY A 99 -0.93 -9.21 -8.71
CA GLY A 99 0.49 -9.48 -8.76
C GLY A 99 1.11 -9.46 -10.14
N GLN A 100 0.46 -8.88 -11.15
CA GLN A 100 1.09 -8.63 -12.44
C GLN A 100 1.81 -7.28 -12.45
N ILE A 101 2.31 -6.87 -13.62
CA ILE A 101 2.81 -5.53 -13.92
C ILE A 101 2.25 -5.07 -15.29
N PRO A 102 2.21 -3.77 -15.58
CA PRO A 102 1.73 -3.27 -16.87
C PRO A 102 2.45 -3.93 -18.06
N PRO A 103 1.75 -4.20 -19.18
CA PRO A 103 0.39 -3.74 -19.50
C PRO A 103 -0.74 -4.62 -18.94
N ASN A 104 -0.45 -5.62 -18.11
CA ASN A 104 -1.48 -6.42 -17.44
C ASN A 104 -2.05 -5.69 -16.22
N ASP A 105 -3.09 -6.26 -15.60
CA ASP A 105 -3.74 -5.69 -14.42
C ASP A 105 -2.76 -5.46 -13.27
N TYR A 106 -2.69 -4.22 -12.78
CA TYR A 106 -1.63 -3.81 -11.87
C TYR A 106 -2.19 -3.07 -10.65
N GLY A 107 -2.72 -1.86 -10.87
CA GLY A 107 -3.00 -0.93 -9.79
C GLY A 107 -2.71 0.51 -10.17
N VAL A 108 -2.48 1.36 -9.18
CA VAL A 108 -2.20 2.79 -9.32
C VAL A 108 -1.11 3.22 -8.33
N HIS A 109 -0.31 4.22 -8.70
CA HIS A 109 0.69 4.79 -7.82
C HIS A 109 0.13 5.94 -6.96
N ALA A 110 1.00 6.54 -6.14
CA ALA A 110 0.60 7.51 -5.13
C ALA A 110 -0.07 8.78 -5.67
N ASN A 111 0.34 9.28 -6.84
CA ASN A 111 -0.10 10.59 -7.32
C ASN A 111 -1.63 10.69 -7.53
N PRO A 112 -2.30 9.78 -8.27
CA PRO A 112 -3.74 9.84 -8.44
C PRO A 112 -4.51 9.71 -7.11
N ILE A 113 -4.04 8.85 -6.20
CA ILE A 113 -4.63 8.65 -4.88
C ILE A 113 -4.52 9.93 -4.03
N ALA A 114 -3.34 10.54 -3.97
CA ALA A 114 -3.10 11.78 -3.23
C ALA A 114 -3.94 12.96 -3.77
N SER A 115 -4.11 13.02 -5.10
CA SER A 115 -4.97 14.01 -5.74
C SER A 115 -6.44 13.88 -5.31
N ILE A 116 -6.96 12.65 -5.26
CA ILE A 116 -8.32 12.36 -4.79
C ILE A 116 -8.46 12.71 -3.32
N LEU A 117 -7.52 12.29 -2.46
CA LEU A 117 -7.53 12.60 -1.02
C LEU A 117 -7.52 14.12 -0.77
N SER A 118 -6.61 14.85 -1.41
CA SER A 118 -6.49 16.31 -1.31
C SER A 118 -7.74 17.03 -1.79
N SER A 119 -8.32 16.58 -2.91
CA SER A 119 -9.56 17.15 -3.45
C SER A 119 -10.77 16.92 -2.54
N ASN A 120 -10.70 15.94 -1.64
CA ASN A 120 -11.73 15.62 -0.65
C ASN A 120 -11.39 16.15 0.77
N GLY A 121 -10.40 17.02 0.89
CA GLY A 121 -10.13 17.76 2.12
C GLY A 121 -9.17 17.10 3.11
N VAL A 122 -8.40 16.09 2.69
CA VAL A 122 -7.31 15.51 3.49
C VAL A 122 -5.97 15.92 2.88
N SER A 123 -5.08 16.56 3.65
CA SER A 123 -3.73 16.90 3.16
C SER A 123 -3.00 15.62 2.76
N ALA A 124 -2.68 15.43 1.49
CA ALA A 124 -2.04 14.22 0.99
C ALA A 124 -0.96 14.55 -0.03
N ASN A 125 0.30 14.30 0.33
CA ASN A 125 1.47 14.62 -0.47
C ASN A 125 2.12 13.32 -0.96
N ALA A 126 1.93 13.00 -2.23
CA ALA A 126 2.62 11.87 -2.87
C ALA A 126 4.10 12.22 -3.11
N SER A 127 4.99 11.29 -2.80
CA SER A 127 6.43 11.46 -2.97
C SER A 127 7.12 10.12 -3.21
N LYS A 128 8.29 10.17 -3.86
CA LYS A 128 9.21 9.05 -4.05
C LYS A 128 10.53 9.35 -3.34
N ALA A 129 11.39 8.34 -3.23
CA ALA A 129 12.66 8.43 -2.51
C ALA A 129 12.50 8.88 -1.04
N VAL A 130 11.35 8.57 -0.42
CA VAL A 130 11.09 8.92 0.98
C VAL A 130 12.03 8.14 1.90
N SER A 131 12.67 8.83 2.83
CA SER A 131 13.62 8.19 3.76
C SER A 131 12.88 7.57 4.95
N LEU A 132 13.48 6.55 5.58
CA LEU A 132 12.91 5.98 6.81
C LEU A 132 12.79 7.01 7.93
N THR A 133 13.74 7.96 8.02
CA THR A 133 13.70 9.05 8.98
C THR A 133 12.48 9.94 8.74
N GLU A 134 12.12 10.23 7.49
CA GLU A 134 10.90 10.98 7.17
C GLU A 134 9.64 10.21 7.59
N LEU A 135 9.57 8.90 7.31
CA LEU A 135 8.45 8.06 7.75
C LEU A 135 8.30 8.09 9.28
N ARG A 136 9.41 7.95 10.02
CA ARG A 136 9.41 8.04 11.48
C ARG A 136 8.99 9.41 11.98
N ARG A 137 9.43 10.49 11.32
CA ARG A 137 9.06 11.87 11.67
C ARG A 137 7.56 12.10 11.51
N GLN A 138 6.95 11.62 10.44
CA GLN A 138 5.50 11.67 10.22
C GLN A 138 4.77 10.92 11.34
N ILE A 139 5.19 9.68 11.61
CA ILE A 139 4.55 8.84 12.62
C ILE A 139 4.69 9.44 14.04
N ALA A 140 5.87 9.93 14.40
CA ALA A 140 6.12 10.59 15.69
C ALA A 140 5.33 11.89 15.85
N SER A 141 4.91 12.51 14.75
CA SER A 141 4.04 13.68 14.72
C SER A 141 2.54 13.32 14.75
N GLY A 142 2.21 12.02 14.85
CA GLY A 142 0.83 11.53 14.87
C GLY A 142 0.21 11.31 13.49
N ASN A 143 1.00 11.36 12.42
CA ASN A 143 0.52 11.19 11.05
C ASN A 143 0.84 9.77 10.53
N PRO A 144 -0.17 8.90 10.29
CA PRO A 144 0.07 7.64 9.62
C PRO A 144 0.48 7.89 8.15
N VAL A 145 1.19 6.95 7.55
CA VAL A 145 1.75 7.11 6.19
C VAL A 145 1.29 5.98 5.29
N LEU A 146 0.75 6.28 4.11
CA LEU A 146 0.52 5.27 3.08
C LEU A 146 1.83 4.98 2.36
N VAL A 147 2.19 3.71 2.19
CA VAL A 147 3.41 3.30 1.51
C VAL A 147 3.14 2.18 0.52
N TRP A 148 3.80 2.27 -0.64
CA TRP A 148 3.79 1.26 -1.69
C TRP A 148 4.90 0.24 -1.42
N VAL A 149 4.52 -1.03 -1.31
CA VAL A 149 5.36 -2.17 -0.94
C VAL A 149 5.05 -3.36 -1.86
N VAL A 150 5.79 -4.45 -1.70
CA VAL A 150 5.54 -5.71 -2.40
C VAL A 150 4.87 -6.69 -1.46
N GLY A 151 3.63 -7.09 -1.78
CA GLY A 151 2.79 -7.99 -0.99
C GLY A 151 2.66 -7.56 0.46
N ALA A 152 2.66 -8.53 1.39
CA ALA A 152 2.68 -8.26 2.83
C ALA A 152 4.09 -7.89 3.34
N VAL A 153 4.74 -6.95 2.64
CA VAL A 153 6.13 -6.49 2.85
C VAL A 153 7.15 -7.62 2.62
N TRP A 154 7.04 -8.26 1.48
CA TRP A 154 8.00 -9.24 0.97
C TRP A 154 9.16 -8.54 0.27
N GLY A 155 10.25 -9.26 0.06
CA GLY A 155 11.29 -8.80 -0.86
C GLY A 155 10.73 -8.71 -2.29
N GLY A 156 11.13 -7.68 -3.03
CA GLY A 156 10.71 -7.45 -4.41
C GLY A 156 11.85 -6.92 -5.27
N SER A 157 11.61 -6.81 -6.58
CA SER A 157 12.58 -6.26 -7.53
C SER A 157 11.91 -5.18 -8.39
N PRO A 158 12.53 -4.00 -8.52
CA PRO A 158 12.02 -2.95 -9.37
C PRO A 158 12.11 -3.36 -10.85
N VAL A 159 11.08 -3.03 -11.62
CA VAL A 159 11.04 -3.19 -13.08
C VAL A 159 10.77 -1.84 -13.71
N SER A 160 11.55 -1.46 -14.71
CA SER A 160 11.29 -0.25 -15.49
C SER A 160 10.16 -0.51 -16.48
N TYR A 161 9.14 0.35 -16.47
CA TYR A 161 8.01 0.30 -17.38
C TYR A 161 7.87 1.64 -18.11
N THR A 162 7.69 1.59 -19.43
CA THR A 162 7.43 2.79 -20.25
C THR A 162 6.03 2.71 -20.81
N ALA A 163 5.20 3.70 -20.48
CA ALA A 163 3.82 3.79 -20.94
C ALA A 163 3.74 4.31 -22.38
N SER A 164 2.55 4.23 -22.98
CA SER A 164 2.29 4.71 -24.34
C SER A 164 2.51 6.22 -24.51
N ASP A 165 2.43 7.00 -23.42
CA ASP A 165 2.76 8.43 -23.39
C ASP A 165 4.27 8.73 -23.43
N GLY A 166 5.12 7.68 -23.41
CA GLY A 166 6.58 7.77 -23.45
C GLY A 166 7.23 8.04 -22.09
N SER A 167 6.44 8.20 -21.02
CA SER A 167 6.98 8.32 -19.66
C SER A 167 7.41 6.97 -19.12
N THR A 168 8.45 6.97 -18.30
CA THR A 168 8.99 5.77 -17.65
C THR A 168 8.79 5.85 -16.15
N THR A 169 8.32 4.76 -15.55
CA THR A 169 8.23 4.62 -14.10
C THR A 169 8.71 3.24 -13.63
N THR A 170 8.89 3.09 -12.32
CA THR A 170 9.24 1.83 -11.67
C THR A 170 7.97 1.14 -11.19
N VAL A 171 7.79 -0.12 -11.58
CA VAL A 171 6.72 -1.01 -11.12
C VAL A 171 7.33 -2.24 -10.46
N ALA A 172 6.55 -3.00 -9.70
CA ALA A 172 7.01 -4.26 -9.12
C ALA A 172 5.87 -5.31 -9.13
N TYR A 173 6.22 -6.57 -9.36
CA TYR A 173 5.25 -7.65 -9.19
C TYR A 173 4.72 -7.67 -7.75
N TYR A 174 3.44 -7.97 -7.59
CA TYR A 174 2.76 -7.93 -6.28
C TYR A 174 2.86 -6.58 -5.60
N GLU A 175 2.81 -5.49 -6.35
CA GLU A 175 2.58 -4.16 -5.76
C GLU A 175 1.36 -4.20 -4.81
N HIS A 176 1.50 -3.48 -3.70
CA HIS A 176 0.52 -3.40 -2.63
C HIS A 176 0.70 -2.11 -1.84
N VAL A 177 -0.38 -1.61 -1.22
CA VAL A 177 -0.35 -0.44 -0.34
C VAL A 177 -0.73 -0.79 1.08
N VAL A 178 0.06 -0.30 2.03
CA VAL A 178 -0.17 -0.47 3.47
C VAL A 178 -0.06 0.85 4.22
N ILE A 179 -0.59 0.89 5.45
CA ILE A 179 -0.53 2.08 6.32
C ILE A 179 0.50 1.85 7.43
N LEU A 180 1.54 2.69 7.48
CA LEU A 180 2.45 2.74 8.63
C LEU A 180 1.80 3.51 9.77
N THR A 181 1.74 2.89 10.94
CA THR A 181 1.10 3.46 12.14
C THR A 181 2.03 3.54 13.32
N GLY A 182 3.21 2.94 13.24
CA GLY A 182 4.17 2.96 14.33
C GLY A 182 5.55 2.57 13.87
N TYR A 183 6.51 2.81 14.73
CA TYR A 183 7.87 2.33 14.56
C TYR A 183 8.53 2.05 15.90
N ASP A 184 9.63 1.32 15.84
CA ASP A 184 10.63 1.23 16.88
C ASP A 184 12.03 1.33 16.26
N GLU A 185 13.06 1.15 17.09
CA GLU A 185 14.46 1.17 16.66
C GLU A 185 14.72 0.25 15.47
N THR A 186 14.00 -0.87 15.38
CA THR A 186 14.30 -2.00 14.50
C THR A 186 13.30 -2.22 13.38
N GLY A 187 12.16 -1.52 13.35
CA GLY A 187 11.13 -1.75 12.34
C GLY A 187 9.88 -0.86 12.45
N PHE A 188 8.85 -1.26 11.71
CA PHE A 188 7.58 -0.54 11.57
C PHE A 188 6.38 -1.41 11.90
N ASN A 189 5.36 -0.80 12.52
CA ASN A 189 4.03 -1.36 12.69
C ASN A 189 3.12 -0.94 11.53
N ILE A 190 2.39 -1.91 10.99
CA ILE A 190 1.71 -1.82 9.71
C ILE A 190 0.26 -2.27 9.90
N VAL A 191 -0.66 -1.48 9.34
CA VAL A 191 -2.04 -1.88 9.08
C VAL A 191 -2.13 -2.23 7.59
N ASP A 192 -2.59 -3.44 7.31
CA ASP A 192 -2.72 -4.03 5.98
C ASP A 192 -4.10 -4.71 5.89
N GLY A 193 -5.08 -3.97 5.38
CA GLY A 193 -6.48 -4.34 5.46
C GLY A 193 -6.90 -4.68 6.89
N TYR A 194 -7.49 -5.87 7.11
CA TYR A 194 -7.85 -6.34 8.46
C TYR A 194 -6.66 -6.79 9.31
N SER A 195 -5.46 -6.91 8.73
CA SER A 195 -4.28 -7.40 9.43
C SER A 195 -3.49 -6.26 10.02
N THR A 196 -2.90 -6.49 11.19
CA THR A 196 -1.89 -5.62 11.76
C THR A 196 -0.65 -6.44 12.08
N TYR A 197 0.52 -6.00 11.64
CA TYR A 197 1.76 -6.72 11.88
C TYR A 197 2.97 -5.79 11.94
N TRP A 198 4.08 -6.34 12.40
CA TRP A 198 5.37 -5.66 12.45
C TRP A 198 6.35 -6.22 11.40
N ARG A 199 7.23 -5.37 10.88
CA ARG A 199 8.32 -5.73 9.97
C ARG A 199 9.62 -5.03 10.35
N SER A 200 10.74 -5.75 10.23
CA SER A 200 12.06 -5.16 10.45
C SER A 200 12.39 -4.09 9.40
N ASN A 201 13.30 -3.18 9.74
CA ASN A 201 13.82 -2.17 8.83
C ASN A 201 14.37 -2.79 7.55
N SER A 202 15.03 -3.96 7.64
CA SER A 202 15.61 -4.65 6.49
C SER A 202 14.53 -5.18 5.53
N SER A 203 13.54 -5.91 6.04
CA SER A 203 12.42 -6.42 5.24
C SER A 203 11.61 -5.27 4.65
N PHE A 204 11.31 -4.26 5.46
CA PHE A 204 10.57 -3.08 5.02
C PHE A 204 11.32 -2.34 3.91
N SER A 205 12.60 -2.00 4.11
CA SER A 205 13.39 -1.26 3.11
C SER A 205 13.56 -2.03 1.81
N SER A 206 13.71 -3.36 1.87
CA SER A 206 13.78 -4.19 0.66
C SER A 206 12.49 -4.16 -0.15
N SER A 207 11.34 -4.11 0.52
CA SER A 207 10.03 -4.09 -0.12
C SER A 207 9.69 -2.70 -0.67
N PHE A 208 9.80 -1.68 0.18
CA PHE A 208 9.55 -0.28 -0.11
C PHE A 208 10.47 0.27 -1.21
N GLY A 209 11.74 -0.15 -1.21
CA GLY A 209 12.73 0.22 -2.22
C GLY A 209 12.43 -0.31 -3.61
N ALA A 210 11.72 -1.44 -3.73
CA ALA A 210 11.32 -1.98 -5.04
C ALA A 210 10.34 -1.06 -5.78
N LEU A 211 9.63 -0.19 -5.06
CA LEU A 211 8.70 0.79 -5.60
C LEU A 211 9.21 2.23 -5.42
N ASN A 212 10.54 2.39 -5.38
CA ASN A 212 11.23 3.67 -5.29
C ASN A 212 10.85 4.49 -4.04
N ASN A 213 10.63 3.81 -2.91
CA ASN A 213 10.29 4.42 -1.63
C ASN A 213 9.10 5.39 -1.75
N MET A 214 8.04 4.94 -2.42
CA MET A 214 6.87 5.74 -2.74
C MET A 214 5.86 5.77 -1.59
N ALA A 215 5.46 6.98 -1.19
CA ALA A 215 4.56 7.17 -0.06
C ALA A 215 3.61 8.36 -0.27
N ILE A 216 2.54 8.40 0.52
CA ILE A 216 1.72 9.61 0.75
C ILE A 216 1.86 9.99 2.21
N THR A 217 2.31 11.22 2.46
CA THR A 217 2.42 11.83 3.80
C THR A 217 1.43 12.98 3.95
N HIS A 218 1.04 13.29 5.18
CA HIS A 218 0.18 14.43 5.50
C HIS A 218 0.93 15.76 5.48
#